data_AF-A0A5M3WWS5-F1
#
_entry.id   AF-A0A5M3WWS5-F1
#
_cell.length_a   1.000
_cell.length_b   1.000
_cell.length_c   1.000
_cell.angle_alpha   90.00
_cell.angle_beta   90.00
_cell.angle_gamma   90.00
#
_symmetry.space_group_name_H-M   'P 1'
#
loop_
_entity.id
_entity.type
_entity.pdbx_description
1 polymer ?
#
loop_
_entity_poly.entity_id
_entity_poly.type
_entity_poly.pdbx_seq_one_letter_code
_entity_poly.pdbx_strand_id
1 'polypeptide(L)'
;MKVEDAALTGGGSARRLDLIGRGLLAFAAVGSIGAFVEGCWKVAAASDDRIWVEFWRTSAYLVVAGLFALLALSPRTHWGVWELLFGQKAALVVFAVVVGDVLEARRALFVDLGLVLILVASYVLCRGWYAWRTRAAVLGGPE
;
A
#
# COMPACT_ATOMS: atom_id res chain seq x y z
N MET A 1 4.34 -6.56 41.22
CA MET A 1 3.87 -6.08 39.90
C MET A 1 2.62 -6.88 39.55
N LYS A 2 1.45 -6.26 39.57
CA LYS A 2 0.15 -6.96 39.48
C LYS A 2 -0.17 -7.28 38.03
N VAL A 3 -0.79 -8.43 37.79
CA VAL A 3 -1.24 -8.88 36.45
C VAL A 3 -2.15 -7.84 35.77
N GLU A 4 -2.84 -7.02 36.57
CA GLU A 4 -3.70 -5.91 36.11
C GLU A 4 -2.90 -4.78 35.41
N ASP A 5 -1.67 -4.49 35.85
CA ASP A 5 -0.83 -3.42 35.26
C ASP A 5 -0.26 -3.83 33.88
N ALA A 6 -0.01 -5.14 33.69
CA ALA A 6 0.45 -5.71 32.43
C ALA A 6 -0.66 -5.70 31.35
N ALA A 7 -1.92 -5.92 31.75
CA ALA A 7 -3.06 -5.88 30.85
C ALA A 7 -3.37 -4.47 30.34
N LEU A 8 -3.26 -3.46 31.20
CA LEU A 8 -3.46 -2.05 30.84
C LEU A 8 -2.36 -1.51 29.91
N THR A 9 -1.11 -1.93 30.11
CA THR A 9 0.02 -1.55 29.23
C THR A 9 0.02 -2.28 27.89
N GLY A 10 -0.39 -3.55 27.85
CA GLY A 10 -0.46 -4.37 26.62
C GLY A 10 -1.54 -3.93 25.62
N GLY A 11 -2.69 -3.46 26.09
CA GLY A 11 -3.77 -2.96 25.21
C GLY A 11 -3.42 -1.62 24.54
N GLY A 12 -2.75 -0.73 25.28
CA GLY A 12 -2.34 0.58 24.77
C GLY A 12 -1.28 0.50 23.68
N SER A 13 -0.29 -0.38 23.83
CA SER A 13 0.76 -0.58 22.82
C SER A 13 0.21 -1.16 21.53
N ALA A 14 -0.67 -2.17 21.61
CA ALA A 14 -1.31 -2.76 20.44
C ALA A 14 -2.12 -1.72 19.63
N ARG A 15 -2.87 -0.85 20.31
CA ARG A 15 -3.62 0.24 19.66
C ARG A 15 -2.69 1.27 19.00
N ARG A 16 -1.58 1.64 19.63
CA ARG A 16 -0.60 2.57 19.03
C ARG A 16 0.05 2.00 17.78
N LEU A 17 0.47 0.73 17.82
CA LEU A 17 1.05 0.05 16.66
C LEU A 17 0.06 0.02 15.49
N ASP A 18 -1.22 -0.28 15.75
CA ASP A 18 -2.28 -0.22 14.73
C ASP A 18 -2.42 1.17 14.12
N LEU A 19 -2.44 2.23 14.95
CA LEU A 19 -2.52 3.61 14.47
C LEU A 19 -1.30 4.00 13.62
N ILE A 20 -0.09 3.56 14.00
CA ILE A 20 1.12 3.79 13.21
C ILE A 20 1.01 3.08 11.87
N GLY A 21 0.62 1.79 11.86
CA GLY A 21 0.48 1.03 10.62
C GLY A 21 -0.56 1.63 9.67
N ARG A 22 -1.67 2.13 10.20
CA ARG A 22 -2.71 2.84 9.44
C ARG A 22 -2.22 4.22 8.97
N GLY A 23 -1.48 4.93 9.81
CA GLY A 23 -0.85 6.21 9.46
C GLY A 23 0.16 6.07 8.33
N LEU A 24 0.96 5.01 8.32
CA LEU A 24 1.89 4.66 7.24
C LEU A 24 1.16 4.40 5.92
N LEU A 25 0.04 3.69 5.94
CA LEU A 25 -0.81 3.47 4.75
C LEU A 25 -1.45 4.78 4.27
N ALA A 26 -1.94 5.61 5.18
CA ALA A 26 -2.47 6.93 4.84
C ALA A 26 -1.41 7.84 4.23
N PHE A 27 -0.18 7.81 4.76
CA PHE A 27 0.96 8.52 4.20
C PHE A 27 1.27 8.05 2.77
N ALA A 28 1.29 6.73 2.52
CA ALA A 28 1.46 6.19 1.18
C ALA A 28 0.32 6.58 0.22
N ALA A 29 -0.92 6.67 0.72
CA ALA A 29 -2.06 7.14 -0.06
C ALA A 29 -1.88 8.61 -0.47
N VAL A 30 -1.48 9.49 0.47
CA VAL A 30 -1.19 10.91 0.19
C VAL A 30 -0.03 11.06 -0.78
N GLY A 31 1.04 10.28 -0.61
CA GLY A 31 2.16 10.27 -1.56
C GLY A 31 1.73 9.87 -2.97
N SER A 32 0.83 8.89 -3.09
CA SER A 32 0.27 8.47 -4.38
C SER A 32 -0.62 9.55 -5.01
N ILE A 33 -1.38 10.30 -4.20
CA ILE A 33 -2.11 11.51 -4.68
C ILE A 33 -1.11 12.57 -5.18
N GLY A 34 0.00 12.79 -4.46
CA GLY A 34 1.06 13.68 -4.92
C GLY A 34 1.61 13.27 -6.30
N ALA A 35 1.87 11.98 -6.51
CA ALA A 35 2.31 11.45 -7.80
C ALA A 35 1.23 11.56 -8.90
N PHE A 36 -0.05 11.39 -8.57
CA PHE A 36 -1.15 11.65 -9.49
C PHE A 36 -1.17 13.10 -9.95
N VAL A 37 -1.08 14.02 -8.98
CA VAL A 37 -1.05 15.46 -9.23
C VAL A 37 0.16 15.78 -10.12
N GLU A 38 1.37 15.31 -9.78
CA GLU A 38 2.57 15.43 -10.63
C GLU A 38 2.35 14.89 -12.06
N GLY A 39 1.70 13.73 -12.17
CA GLY A 39 1.38 13.07 -13.43
C GLY A 39 0.47 13.90 -14.34
N CYS A 40 -0.47 14.67 -13.78
CA CYS A 40 -1.33 15.56 -14.57
C CYS A 40 -0.51 16.60 -15.36
N TRP A 41 0.57 17.15 -14.78
CA TRP A 41 1.47 18.04 -15.53
C TRP A 41 2.26 17.29 -16.61
N LYS A 42 2.65 16.03 -16.36
CA LYS A 42 3.33 15.19 -17.37
C LYS A 42 2.42 14.89 -18.55
N VAL A 43 1.14 14.59 -18.30
CA VAL A 43 0.13 14.38 -19.35
C VAL A 43 -0.06 15.65 -20.17
N ALA A 44 -0.17 16.81 -19.52
CA ALA A 44 -0.35 18.10 -20.21
C ALA A 44 0.86 18.49 -21.08
N ALA A 45 2.06 18.03 -20.72
CA ALA A 45 3.29 18.26 -21.48
C ALA A 45 3.65 17.11 -22.45
N ALA A 46 2.83 16.06 -22.52
CA ALA A 46 3.11 14.89 -23.34
C ALA A 46 2.90 15.18 -24.83
N SER A 47 3.74 14.57 -25.67
CA SER A 47 3.51 14.54 -27.12
C SER A 47 2.32 13.62 -27.48
N ASP A 48 1.72 13.84 -28.65
CA ASP A 48 0.51 13.11 -29.10
C ASP A 48 0.70 11.58 -29.11
N ASP A 49 1.91 11.10 -29.39
CA ASP A 49 2.26 9.67 -29.39
C ASP A 49 2.40 9.08 -27.98
N ARG A 50 2.52 9.93 -26.94
CA ARG A 50 2.73 9.51 -25.55
C ARG A 50 1.58 9.85 -24.60
N ILE A 51 0.69 10.76 -25.00
CA ILE A 51 -0.40 11.25 -24.14
C ILE A 51 -1.25 10.12 -23.55
N TRP A 52 -1.54 9.08 -24.35
CA TRP A 52 -2.30 7.91 -23.89
C TRP A 52 -1.56 7.12 -22.79
N VAL A 53 -0.26 6.88 -22.98
CA VAL A 53 0.57 6.14 -22.02
C VAL A 53 0.75 6.94 -20.73
N GLU A 54 0.97 8.26 -20.83
CA GLU A 54 1.10 9.15 -19.68
C GLU A 54 -0.22 9.24 -18.89
N PHE A 55 -1.37 9.32 -19.57
CA PHE A 55 -2.67 9.34 -18.93
C PHE A 55 -2.96 8.02 -18.20
N TRP A 56 -2.73 6.89 -18.87
CA TRP A 56 -2.89 5.57 -18.27
C TRP A 56 -2.03 5.42 -17.01
N ARG A 57 -0.73 5.79 -17.09
CA ARG A 57 0.20 5.76 -15.95
C ARG A 57 -0.27 6.66 -14.82
N THR A 58 -0.72 7.88 -15.14
CA THR A 58 -1.19 8.85 -14.16
C THR A 58 -2.42 8.33 -13.43
N SER A 59 -3.38 7.77 -14.15
CA SER A 59 -4.61 7.22 -13.56
C SER A 59 -4.34 6.09 -12.56
N ALA A 60 -3.27 5.31 -12.77
CA ALA A 60 -2.89 4.23 -11.88
C ALA A 60 -2.49 4.72 -10.48
N TYR A 61 -1.92 5.93 -10.35
CA TYR A 61 -1.60 6.51 -9.04
C TYR A 61 -2.85 6.75 -8.19
N LEU A 62 -3.96 7.16 -8.81
CA LEU A 62 -5.22 7.38 -8.11
C LEU A 62 -5.82 6.06 -7.60
N VAL A 63 -5.76 5.01 -8.42
CA VAL A 63 -6.19 3.66 -8.02
C VAL A 63 -5.34 3.17 -6.83
N VAL A 64 -4.01 3.27 -6.92
CA VAL A 64 -3.10 2.86 -5.85
C VAL A 64 -3.35 3.66 -4.57
N ALA A 65 -3.60 4.97 -4.68
CA ALA A 65 -3.99 5.80 -3.54
C ALA A 65 -5.27 5.28 -2.86
N GLY A 66 -6.28 4.93 -3.66
CA GLY A 66 -7.52 4.32 -3.17
C GLY A 66 -7.29 3.00 -2.44
N LEU A 67 -6.44 2.13 -2.98
CA LEU A 67 -6.11 0.85 -2.34
C LEU A 67 -5.39 1.05 -0.99
N PHE A 68 -4.42 1.96 -0.92
CA PHE A 68 -3.78 2.31 0.34
C PHE A 68 -4.77 2.93 1.35
N ALA A 69 -5.67 3.80 0.89
CA ALA A 69 -6.70 4.40 1.75
C ALA A 69 -7.67 3.35 2.31
N LEU A 70 -8.12 2.39 1.49
CA LEU A 70 -8.95 1.27 1.95
C LEU A 70 -8.24 0.46 3.04
N LEU A 71 -6.96 0.14 2.86
CA LEU A 71 -6.19 -0.55 3.91
C LEU A 71 -5.97 0.32 5.16
N ALA A 72 -5.80 1.63 5.00
CA ALA A 72 -5.65 2.55 6.13
C ALA A 72 -6.94 2.63 6.96
N LEU A 73 -8.11 2.55 6.33
CA LEU A 73 -9.40 2.57 7.00
C LEU A 73 -9.73 1.24 7.67
N SER A 74 -9.50 0.12 6.97
CA SER A 74 -9.93 -1.21 7.38
C SER A 74 -8.90 -2.29 7.01
N PRO A 75 -7.74 -2.33 7.69
CA PRO A 75 -6.63 -3.21 7.31
C PRO A 75 -6.93 -4.71 7.46
N ARG A 76 -7.99 -5.09 8.19
CA ARG A 76 -8.33 -6.49 8.54
C ARG A 76 -9.54 -7.04 7.80
N THR A 77 -10.06 -6.33 6.80
CA THR A 77 -11.25 -6.76 6.03
C THR A 77 -10.93 -7.06 4.57
N HIS A 78 -9.88 -6.45 4.03
CA HIS A 78 -9.59 -6.50 2.59
C HIS A 78 -8.34 -7.33 2.27
N TRP A 79 -8.44 -8.65 2.39
CA TRP A 79 -7.33 -9.57 2.10
C TRP A 79 -6.80 -9.40 0.66
N GLY A 80 -7.69 -9.30 -0.33
CA GLY A 80 -7.31 -9.17 -1.74
C GLY A 80 -6.60 -7.86 -2.06
N VAL A 81 -6.84 -6.80 -1.28
CA VAL A 81 -6.15 -5.51 -1.47
C VAL A 81 -4.69 -5.60 -1.01
N TRP A 82 -4.41 -6.35 0.06
CA TRP A 82 -3.03 -6.63 0.47
C TRP A 82 -2.26 -7.38 -0.61
N GLU A 83 -2.84 -8.46 -1.14
CA GLU A 83 -2.18 -9.25 -2.18
C GLU A 83 -1.96 -8.46 -3.46
N LEU A 84 -2.95 -7.67 -3.89
CA LEU A 84 -2.85 -6.86 -5.09
C LEU A 84 -1.73 -5.82 -4.96
N LEU A 85 -1.63 -5.12 -3.83
CA LEU A 85 -0.56 -4.14 -3.60
C LEU A 85 0.81 -4.82 -3.48
N PHE A 86 0.93 -5.93 -2.75
CA PHE A 86 2.20 -6.66 -2.65
C PHE A 86 2.65 -7.15 -4.03
N GLY A 87 1.76 -7.82 -4.77
CA GLY A 87 2.06 -8.36 -6.09
C GLY A 87 2.45 -7.26 -7.08
N GLN A 88 1.66 -6.18 -7.15
CA GLN A 88 1.91 -5.08 -8.07
C GLN A 88 3.23 -4.35 -7.75
N LYS A 89 3.48 -4.03 -6.47
CA LYS A 89 4.71 -3.33 -6.08
C LYS A 89 5.95 -4.20 -6.21
N ALA A 90 5.88 -5.47 -5.82
CA ALA A 90 6.99 -6.40 -6.02
C ALA A 90 7.31 -6.60 -7.51
N ALA A 91 6.29 -6.69 -8.36
CA ALA A 91 6.49 -6.79 -9.81
C ALA A 91 7.24 -5.58 -10.38
N LEU A 92 6.89 -4.35 -9.95
CA LEU A 92 7.60 -3.14 -10.37
C LEU A 92 9.05 -3.10 -9.88
N VAL A 93 9.31 -3.51 -8.63
CA VAL A 93 10.68 -3.62 -8.10
C VAL A 93 11.51 -4.60 -8.93
N VAL A 94 10.97 -5.80 -9.19
CA VAL A 94 11.65 -6.82 -10.01
C VAL A 94 11.89 -6.30 -11.43
N PHE A 95 10.88 -5.69 -12.06
CA PHE A 95 11.01 -5.15 -13.41
C PHE A 95 12.06 -4.04 -13.48
N ALA A 96 12.11 -3.14 -12.50
CA ALA A 96 13.10 -2.08 -12.44
C ALA A 96 14.54 -2.62 -12.30
N VAL A 97 14.73 -3.70 -11.53
CA VAL A 97 16.02 -4.41 -11.43
C VAL A 97 16.41 -5.05 -12.77
N VAL A 98 15.46 -5.67 -13.47
CA VAL A 98 15.70 -6.32 -14.76
C VAL A 98 16.08 -5.31 -15.85
N VAL A 99 15.43 -4.13 -15.86
CA VAL A 99 15.73 -3.07 -16.84
C VAL A 99 17.04 -2.34 -16.52
N GLY A 100 17.34 -2.11 -15.23
CA GLY A 100 18.65 -1.74 -14.69
C GLY A 100 19.18 -0.33 -15.02
N ASP A 101 19.36 -0.01 -16.31
CA ASP A 101 20.19 1.13 -16.74
C ASP A 101 19.41 2.35 -17.23
N VAL A 102 18.09 2.34 -17.03
CA VAL A 102 17.23 3.49 -17.31
C VAL A 102 17.07 4.32 -16.04
N LEU A 103 17.37 5.62 -16.10
CA LEU A 103 17.25 6.53 -14.96
C LEU A 103 15.84 6.49 -14.33
N GLU A 104 14.81 6.44 -15.17
CA GLU A 104 13.41 6.27 -14.76
C GLU A 104 13.22 5.00 -13.91
N ALA A 105 13.80 3.88 -14.35
CA ALA A 105 13.70 2.60 -13.66
C ALA A 105 14.41 2.64 -12.29
N ARG A 106 15.58 3.29 -12.19
CA ARG A 106 16.28 3.46 -10.90
C ARG A 106 15.46 4.30 -9.91
N ARG A 107 14.82 5.37 -10.37
CA ARG A 107 13.94 6.19 -9.51
C ARG A 107 12.73 5.39 -9.04
N ALA A 108 12.07 4.69 -9.97
CA ALA A 108 10.94 3.82 -9.67
C ALA A 108 11.32 2.72 -8.66
N LEU A 109 12.50 2.11 -8.81
CA LEU A 109 13.02 1.10 -7.89
C LEU A 109 13.03 1.58 -6.44
N PHE A 110 13.63 2.75 -6.17
CA PHE A 110 13.72 3.27 -4.80
C PHE A 110 12.35 3.60 -4.22
N VAL A 111 11.46 4.18 -5.02
CA VAL A 111 10.11 4.53 -4.58
C VAL A 111 9.28 3.28 -4.29
N ASP A 112 9.23 2.33 -5.23
CA ASP A 112 8.43 1.12 -5.07
C ASP A 112 9.00 0.18 -4.00
N LEU A 113 10.32 0.09 -3.85
CA LEU A 113 10.93 -0.64 -2.73
C LEU A 113 10.55 0.00 -1.39
N GLY A 114 10.60 1.33 -1.30
CA GLY A 114 10.13 2.05 -0.11
C GLY A 114 8.65 1.77 0.20
N LEU A 115 7.78 1.76 -0.81
CA LEU A 115 6.36 1.43 -0.65
C LEU A 115 6.15 -0.02 -0.23
N VAL A 116 6.94 -0.98 -0.75
CA VAL A 116 6.92 -2.38 -0.28
C VAL A 116 7.27 -2.44 1.20
N LEU A 117 8.32 -1.74 1.64
CA LEU A 117 8.73 -1.73 3.05
C LEU A 117 7.65 -1.12 3.95
N ILE A 118 7.04 -0.01 3.53
CA ILE A 118 5.88 0.59 4.21
C ILE A 118 4.74 -0.43 4.31
N LEU A 119 4.43 -1.12 3.20
CA LEU A 119 3.34 -2.10 3.14
C LEU A 119 3.61 -3.29 4.07
N VAL A 120 4.84 -3.81 4.10
CA VAL A 120 5.27 -4.87 5.05
C VAL A 120 5.14 -4.40 6.49
N ALA A 121 5.67 -3.22 6.82
CA ALA A 121 5.60 -2.67 8.17
C ALA A 121 4.15 -2.50 8.62
N SER A 122 3.31 -1.89 7.79
CA SER A 122 1.87 -1.74 8.05
C SER A 122 1.14 -3.07 8.16
N TYR A 123 1.49 -4.06 7.32
CA TYR A 123 0.91 -5.41 7.41
C TYR A 123 1.20 -6.04 8.78
N VAL A 124 2.44 -5.91 9.27
CA VAL A 124 2.82 -6.42 10.58
C VAL A 124 2.13 -5.67 11.72
N LEU A 125 2.21 -4.33 11.70
CA LEU A 125 1.66 -3.45 12.74
C LEU A 125 0.14 -3.55 12.88
N CYS A 126 -0.58 -3.56 11.75
CA CYS A 126 -2.04 -3.72 11.71
C CYS A 126 -2.48 -5.18 11.85
N ARG A 127 -1.55 -6.14 11.86
CA ARG A 127 -1.85 -7.57 11.82
C ARG A 127 -2.74 -7.93 10.62
N GLY A 128 -2.34 -7.47 9.43
CA GLY A 128 -3.10 -7.64 8.18
C GLY A 128 -3.45 -9.10 7.85
N TRP A 129 -2.68 -10.06 8.37
CA TRP A 129 -2.98 -11.50 8.22
C TRP A 129 -4.35 -11.91 8.79
N TYR A 130 -4.94 -11.15 9.72
CA TYR A 130 -6.30 -11.44 10.20
C TYR A 130 -7.38 -11.26 9.13
N ALA A 131 -7.11 -10.50 8.05
CA ALA A 131 -8.06 -10.35 6.93
C ALA A 131 -8.44 -11.69 6.29
N TRP A 132 -7.52 -12.66 6.33
CA TRP A 132 -7.75 -14.01 5.85
C TRP A 132 -8.70 -14.83 6.72
N ARG A 133 -8.71 -14.57 8.03
CA ARG A 133 -9.59 -15.28 8.97
C ARG A 133 -11.04 -14.85 8.83
N THR A 134 -11.27 -13.55 8.56
CA THR A 134 -12.61 -13.04 8.23
C THR A 134 -13.17 -13.72 6.99
N ARG A 135 -12.35 -13.91 5.95
CA ARG A 135 -12.75 -14.64 4.72
C ARG A 135 -13.08 -16.11 5.01
N ALA A 136 -12.23 -16.80 5.76
CA ALA A 136 -12.45 -18.21 6.10
C ALA A 136 -13.76 -18.42 6.86
N ALA A 137 -14.13 -17.50 7.76
CA ALA A 137 -15.42 -17.54 8.46
C ALA A 137 -16.62 -17.34 7.52
N VAL A 138 -16.51 -16.46 6.52
CA VAL A 138 -17.57 -16.24 5.51
C VAL A 138 -17.74 -17.45 4.59
N LEU A 139 -16.65 -18.09 4.17
CA LEU A 139 -16.70 -19.24 3.26
C LEU A 139 -17.01 -20.58 3.95
N GLY A 140 -16.89 -20.65 5.27
CA GLY A 140 -17.13 -21.86 6.07
C GLY A 140 -18.44 -21.87 6.86
N GLY A 141 -19.36 -20.93 6.60
CA GLY A 141 -20.69 -20.92 7.21
C GLY A 141 -21.56 -22.06 6.68
N PRO A 142 -22.50 -22.61 7.49
CA PRO A 142 -23.37 -23.71 7.06
C PRO A 142 -24.26 -23.26 5.88
N GLU A 143 -24.27 -24.05 4.80
CA GLU A 143 -25.25 -23.96 3.71
C GLU A 143 -26.64 -24.39 4.16
#